data_AF-A0A3M1DC53-F1
#
_entry.id   AF-A0A3M1DC53-F1
#
_cell.length_a   1.000
_cell.length_b   1.000
_cell.length_c   1.000
_cell.angle_alpha   90.00
_cell.angle_beta   90.00
_cell.angle_gamma   90.00
#
_symmetry.space_group_name_H-M   'P 1'
#
loop_
_entity.id
_entity.type
_entity.pdbx_description
1 polymer ?
#
loop_
_entity_poly.entity_id
_entity_poly.type
_entity_poly.pdbx_seq_one_letter_code
_entity_poly.pdbx_strand_id
1 'polypeptide(L)'
;MVAHRDGPDGSPSTGDDDLFNTLAELDGVAGVGPSAMESLYRCAAAFDYLVADRDGLLAFVNDPYLATFDRLDGECGLRSDSARNIVAHRDGQDGRHGTGDDDPFNDLQELDSLPMVGLDTIGALYTCAERVGVVVDWTPPGTTQVLVVPSLEALDGALREVVLEDLWFRARNMSGAVSPEDVSFSKAEIYYSGTKVAGYMVEFDALQIKEGLDDGTASHFVKVSFLLDDYFRVTATHLSEGSGTVTP
;
A
#
# COMPACT_ATOMS: atom_id res chain seq x y z
N MET A 1 -20.45 0.75 -14.75
CA MET A 1 -19.07 1.30 -14.80
C MET A 1 -18.89 2.32 -15.90
N VAL A 2 -18.93 1.96 -17.19
CA VAL A 2 -18.68 2.94 -18.28
C VAL A 2 -19.72 4.08 -18.30
N ALA A 3 -21.01 3.76 -18.16
CA ALA A 3 -22.07 4.78 -18.10
C ALA A 3 -22.07 5.64 -16.82
N HIS A 4 -21.31 5.25 -15.79
CA HIS A 4 -21.08 6.08 -14.60
C HIS A 4 -19.93 7.04 -14.90
N ARG A 5 -18.81 6.48 -15.37
CA ARG A 5 -17.61 7.24 -15.76
C ARG A 5 -17.87 8.30 -16.82
N ASP A 6 -18.54 7.94 -17.92
CA ASP A 6 -18.67 8.76 -19.13
C ASP A 6 -19.94 9.65 -19.12
N GLY A 7 -20.62 9.74 -17.97
CA GLY A 7 -21.81 10.57 -17.83
C GLY A 7 -22.97 10.22 -18.78
N PRO A 8 -24.02 11.07 -18.79
CA PRO A 8 -25.14 10.99 -19.73
C PRO A 8 -24.76 11.02 -21.22
N ASP A 9 -23.67 11.68 -21.60
CA ASP A 9 -23.26 11.80 -23.00
C ASP A 9 -22.48 10.58 -23.54
N GLY A 10 -22.00 9.71 -22.64
CA GLY A 10 -21.31 8.47 -22.97
C GLY A 10 -19.96 8.66 -23.64
N SER A 11 -19.40 9.86 -23.60
CA SER A 11 -18.11 10.22 -24.16
C SER A 11 -17.11 10.48 -23.03
N PRO A 12 -15.95 9.82 -22.99
CA PRO A 12 -14.98 10.09 -21.94
C PRO A 12 -14.36 11.49 -22.09
N SER A 13 -13.91 12.03 -20.96
CA SER A 13 -13.26 13.35 -20.80
C SER A 13 -14.17 14.54 -21.09
N THR A 14 -15.46 14.42 -20.79
CA THR A 14 -16.47 15.49 -20.92
C THR A 14 -16.84 16.07 -19.56
N GLY A 15 -17.63 17.15 -19.55
CA GLY A 15 -17.95 17.89 -18.32
C GLY A 15 -18.95 17.18 -17.40
N ASP A 16 -19.57 16.11 -17.88
CA ASP A 16 -20.55 15.28 -17.18
C ASP A 16 -19.99 13.91 -16.75
N ASP A 17 -18.69 13.67 -16.96
CA ASP A 17 -17.99 12.51 -16.42
C ASP A 17 -18.07 12.46 -14.88
N ASP A 18 -18.45 11.30 -14.35
CA ASP A 18 -18.44 11.00 -12.92
C ASP A 18 -17.37 9.93 -12.65
N LEU A 19 -16.13 10.39 -12.46
CA LEU A 19 -15.02 9.49 -12.13
C LEU A 19 -15.25 8.86 -10.75
N PHE A 20 -14.94 7.57 -10.62
CA PHE A 20 -14.98 6.90 -9.33
C PHE A 20 -13.95 7.51 -8.38
N ASN A 21 -14.41 8.13 -7.31
CA ASN A 21 -13.56 8.81 -6.34
C ASN A 21 -13.34 7.94 -5.08
N THR A 22 -14.17 6.92 -4.86
CA THR A 22 -14.02 5.98 -3.75
C THR A 22 -14.29 4.52 -4.14
N LEU A 23 -13.74 3.56 -3.38
CA LEU A 23 -14.05 2.13 -3.56
C LEU A 23 -15.50 1.80 -3.20
N ALA A 24 -16.11 2.53 -2.26
CA ALA A 24 -17.52 2.35 -1.90
C ALA A 24 -18.45 2.79 -3.03
N GLU A 25 -18.10 3.86 -3.74
CA GLU A 25 -18.78 4.29 -4.95
C GLU A 25 -18.66 3.24 -6.06
N LEU A 26 -17.46 2.68 -6.25
CA LEU A 26 -17.20 1.62 -7.22
C LEU A 26 -17.94 0.31 -6.88
N ASP A 27 -17.93 -0.13 -5.62
CA ASP A 27 -18.66 -1.32 -5.14
C ASP A 27 -20.18 -1.10 -5.13
N GLY A 28 -20.62 0.15 -4.98
CA GLY A 28 -22.02 0.55 -5.09
C GLY A 28 -22.59 0.48 -6.51
N VAL A 29 -21.74 0.31 -7.53
CA VAL A 29 -22.19 0.16 -8.92
C VAL A 29 -22.88 -1.18 -9.11
N ALA A 30 -24.13 -1.15 -9.59
CA ALA A 30 -24.87 -2.36 -9.93
C ALA A 30 -24.07 -3.28 -10.87
N GLY A 31 -23.82 -4.51 -10.41
CA GLY A 31 -23.04 -5.53 -11.14
C GLY A 31 -21.54 -5.54 -10.81
N VAL A 32 -21.05 -4.58 -10.04
CA VAL A 32 -19.78 -4.70 -9.33
C VAL A 32 -20.09 -5.38 -7.99
N GLY A 33 -19.34 -6.44 -7.71
CA GLY A 33 -19.40 -7.18 -6.45
C GLY A 33 -18.05 -7.82 -6.20
N PRO A 34 -17.90 -8.71 -5.19
CA PRO A 34 -16.59 -9.17 -4.74
C PRO A 34 -15.66 -9.70 -5.85
N SER A 35 -16.21 -10.47 -6.80
CA SER A 35 -15.44 -11.02 -7.94
C SER A 35 -15.05 -9.96 -8.98
N ALA A 36 -15.90 -8.95 -9.19
CA ALA A 36 -15.57 -7.83 -10.08
C ALA A 36 -14.51 -6.92 -9.44
N MET A 37 -14.61 -6.68 -8.13
CA MET A 37 -13.60 -5.96 -7.36
C MET A 37 -12.26 -6.69 -7.41
N GLU A 38 -12.22 -8.00 -7.19
CA GLU A 38 -11.01 -8.80 -7.35
C GLU A 38 -10.41 -8.69 -8.76
N SER A 39 -11.27 -8.71 -9.79
CA SER A 39 -10.82 -8.55 -11.19
C SER A 39 -10.26 -7.15 -11.45
N LEU A 40 -10.85 -6.11 -10.87
CA LEU A 40 -10.37 -4.73 -10.96
C LEU A 40 -9.07 -4.53 -10.20
N TYR A 41 -8.90 -5.15 -9.03
CA TYR A 41 -7.62 -5.20 -8.32
C TYR A 41 -6.55 -5.89 -9.16
N ARG A 42 -6.83 -7.05 -9.73
CA ARG A 42 -5.89 -7.73 -10.65
C ARG A 42 -5.55 -6.87 -11.87
N CYS A 43 -6.54 -6.16 -12.41
CA CYS A 43 -6.33 -5.23 -13.52
C CYS A 43 -5.45 -4.05 -13.08
N ALA A 44 -5.73 -3.46 -11.92
CA ALA A 44 -4.93 -2.39 -11.34
C ALA A 44 -3.49 -2.83 -11.09
N ALA A 45 -3.29 -4.05 -10.56
CA ALA A 45 -1.98 -4.66 -10.37
C ALA A 45 -1.23 -4.84 -11.70
N ALA A 46 -1.91 -5.41 -12.71
CA ALA A 46 -1.34 -5.66 -14.03
C ALA A 46 -0.95 -4.36 -14.77
N PHE A 47 -1.57 -3.24 -14.41
CA PHE A 47 -1.23 -1.90 -14.90
C PHE A 47 -0.47 -1.05 -13.88
N ASP A 48 0.11 -1.67 -12.85
CA ASP A 48 1.04 -1.04 -11.91
C ASP A 48 0.44 0.08 -11.03
N TYR A 49 -0.87 0.01 -10.76
CA TYR A 49 -1.60 0.99 -9.95
C TYR A 49 -1.68 0.65 -8.45
N LEU A 50 -1.12 -0.48 -8.01
CA LEU A 50 -1.26 -0.97 -6.62
C LEU A 50 0.02 -0.90 -5.77
N VAL A 51 1.19 -0.66 -6.35
CA VAL A 51 2.47 -0.67 -5.63
C VAL A 51 3.03 0.74 -5.55
N ALA A 52 3.04 1.31 -4.34
CA ALA A 52 3.44 2.70 -4.13
C ALA A 52 4.93 2.98 -4.42
N ASP A 53 5.76 1.94 -4.29
CA ASP A 53 7.19 1.98 -4.59
C ASP A 53 7.58 0.78 -5.46
N ARG A 54 7.12 0.83 -6.72
CA ARG A 54 7.44 -0.13 -7.78
C ARG A 54 8.95 -0.35 -7.91
N ASP A 55 9.72 0.74 -7.93
CA ASP A 55 11.16 0.68 -8.15
C ASP A 55 11.88 0.06 -6.94
N GLY A 56 11.43 0.35 -5.72
CA GLY A 56 11.90 -0.31 -4.50
C GLY A 56 11.58 -1.80 -4.48
N LEU A 57 10.38 -2.20 -4.89
CA LEU A 57 10.02 -3.62 -4.99
C LEU A 57 10.88 -4.35 -6.02
N LEU A 58 11.10 -3.76 -7.20
CA LEU A 58 11.98 -4.31 -8.23
C LEU A 58 13.44 -4.37 -7.75
N ALA A 59 13.93 -3.35 -7.07
CA ALA A 59 15.26 -3.35 -6.46
C ALA A 59 15.40 -4.48 -5.44
N PHE A 60 14.36 -4.73 -4.62
CA PHE A 60 14.36 -5.83 -3.65
C PHE A 60 14.44 -7.19 -4.33
N VAL A 61 13.54 -7.50 -5.28
CA VAL A 61 13.52 -8.83 -5.91
C VAL A 61 14.77 -9.11 -6.74
N ASN A 62 15.38 -8.07 -7.31
CA ASN A 62 16.61 -8.17 -8.10
C ASN A 62 17.89 -8.19 -7.25
N ASP A 63 17.83 -7.89 -5.95
CA ASP A 63 18.99 -8.00 -5.07
C ASP A 63 19.20 -9.46 -4.62
N PRO A 64 20.29 -10.13 -5.04
CA PRO A 64 20.54 -11.54 -4.73
C PRO A 64 20.86 -11.80 -3.25
N TYR A 65 21.24 -10.77 -2.50
CA TYR A 65 21.55 -10.85 -1.08
C TYR A 65 20.33 -10.57 -0.21
N LEU A 66 19.37 -9.78 -0.72
CA LEU A 66 18.13 -9.45 -0.02
C LEU A 66 16.95 -10.34 -0.40
N ALA A 67 16.87 -10.83 -1.63
CA ALA A 67 15.83 -11.76 -2.08
C ALA A 67 16.41 -13.17 -2.29
N THR A 68 16.97 -13.74 -1.22
CA THR A 68 17.43 -15.15 -1.20
C THR A 68 16.25 -16.10 -1.08
N PHE A 69 16.39 -17.35 -1.56
CA PHE A 69 15.34 -18.37 -1.42
C PHE A 69 14.87 -18.53 0.03
N ASP A 70 15.80 -18.68 0.97
CA ASP A 70 15.49 -18.89 2.39
C ASP A 70 14.73 -17.71 3.01
N ARG A 71 15.07 -16.49 2.63
CA ARG A 71 14.35 -15.29 3.09
C ARG A 71 12.96 -15.21 2.46
N LEU A 72 12.84 -15.42 1.15
CA LEU A 72 11.56 -15.37 0.46
C LEU A 72 10.59 -16.43 1.00
N ASP A 73 11.04 -17.68 1.14
CA ASP A 73 10.23 -18.78 1.66
C ASP A 73 9.95 -18.65 3.17
N GLY A 74 10.99 -18.36 3.97
CA GLY A 74 10.89 -18.38 5.43
C GLY A 74 10.45 -17.05 6.04
N GLU A 75 11.18 -15.96 5.78
CA GLU A 75 10.98 -14.67 6.45
C GLU A 75 9.85 -13.85 5.83
N CYS A 76 9.75 -13.88 4.49
CA CYS A 76 8.70 -13.20 3.73
C CYS A 76 7.42 -14.05 3.63
N GLY A 77 7.49 -15.34 3.97
CA GLY A 77 6.34 -16.24 4.00
C GLY A 77 5.75 -16.57 2.62
N LEU A 78 6.56 -16.48 1.55
CA LEU A 78 6.13 -16.93 0.23
C LEU A 78 6.01 -18.45 0.22
N ARG A 79 5.20 -18.96 -0.71
CA ARG A 79 5.26 -20.39 -1.01
C ARG A 79 6.60 -20.74 -1.63
N SER A 80 7.12 -21.92 -1.31
CA SER A 80 8.42 -22.39 -1.79
C SER A 80 8.53 -22.50 -3.32
N ASP A 81 7.42 -22.73 -4.02
CA ASP A 81 7.39 -22.72 -5.49
C ASP A 81 7.52 -21.30 -6.04
N SER A 82 6.77 -20.34 -5.51
CA SER A 82 6.89 -18.92 -5.88
C SER A 82 8.29 -18.38 -5.60
N ALA A 83 8.83 -18.59 -4.39
CA ALA A 83 10.17 -18.16 -4.00
C ALA A 83 11.26 -18.75 -4.93
N ARG A 84 11.15 -20.05 -5.25
CA ARG A 84 12.08 -20.72 -6.17
C ARG A 84 11.99 -20.15 -7.57
N ASN A 85 10.79 -19.90 -8.08
CA ASN A 85 10.58 -19.39 -9.43
C ASN A 85 11.15 -17.97 -9.57
N ILE A 86 10.99 -17.12 -8.56
CA ILE A 86 11.55 -15.76 -8.54
C ILE A 86 13.09 -15.81 -8.62
N VAL A 87 13.73 -16.58 -7.75
CA VAL A 87 15.20 -16.71 -7.71
C VAL A 87 15.73 -17.33 -9.01
N ALA A 88 15.08 -18.38 -9.51
CA ALA A 88 15.51 -19.06 -10.73
C ALA A 88 15.33 -18.23 -12.00
N HIS A 89 14.34 -17.34 -12.04
CA HIS A 89 14.22 -16.36 -13.12
C HIS A 89 15.39 -15.38 -13.07
N ARG A 90 15.58 -14.72 -11.92
CA ARG A 90 16.63 -13.71 -11.73
C ARG A 90 18.04 -14.25 -12.00
N ASP A 91 18.39 -15.40 -11.43
CA ASP A 91 19.75 -15.96 -11.44
C ASP A 91 20.00 -16.91 -12.62
N GLY A 92 19.08 -16.98 -13.58
CA GLY A 92 19.24 -17.81 -14.77
C GLY A 92 19.26 -19.32 -14.53
N GLN A 93 19.70 -20.06 -15.55
CA GLN A 93 19.70 -21.52 -15.56
C GLN A 93 20.79 -22.11 -14.67
N ASP A 94 21.92 -21.42 -14.51
CA ASP A 94 23.03 -21.89 -13.68
C ASP A 94 22.82 -21.62 -12.18
N GLY A 95 21.82 -20.81 -11.83
CA GLY A 95 21.41 -20.49 -10.46
C GLY A 95 22.45 -19.69 -9.71
N ARG A 96 23.31 -18.94 -10.41
CA ARG A 96 24.37 -18.13 -9.83
C ARG A 96 24.23 -16.69 -10.29
N HIS A 97 23.92 -15.81 -9.37
CA HIS A 97 23.95 -14.39 -9.63
C HIS A 97 25.32 -13.89 -10.13
N GLY A 98 25.29 -12.94 -11.07
CA GLY A 98 26.43 -12.28 -11.69
C GLY A 98 26.96 -13.00 -12.93
N THR A 99 26.17 -13.89 -13.52
CA THR A 99 26.55 -14.69 -14.70
C THR A 99 25.87 -14.16 -15.96
N GLY A 100 26.17 -14.79 -17.10
CA GLY A 100 25.70 -14.31 -18.40
C GLY A 100 24.24 -14.66 -18.70
N ASP A 101 23.63 -15.53 -17.91
CA ASP A 101 22.25 -16.01 -18.05
C ASP A 101 21.30 -15.44 -16.99
N ASP A 102 21.76 -14.52 -16.14
CA ASP A 102 20.89 -13.73 -15.26
C ASP A 102 19.83 -12.97 -16.08
N ASP A 103 18.60 -12.94 -15.57
CA ASP A 103 17.46 -12.23 -16.16
C ASP A 103 16.75 -11.38 -15.08
N PRO A 104 17.29 -10.20 -14.72
CA PRO A 104 16.68 -9.35 -13.72
C PRO A 104 15.32 -8.83 -14.20
N PHE A 105 14.36 -8.75 -13.28
CA PHE A 105 13.02 -8.25 -13.56
C PHE A 105 13.08 -6.77 -13.97
N ASN A 106 12.47 -6.44 -15.10
CA ASN A 106 12.42 -5.09 -15.65
C ASN A 106 11.16 -4.32 -15.20
N ASP A 107 10.09 -5.05 -14.93
CA ASP A 107 8.81 -4.52 -14.47
C ASP A 107 8.02 -5.52 -13.63
N LEU A 108 6.94 -5.05 -12.97
CA LEU A 108 6.09 -5.90 -12.15
C LEU A 108 5.22 -6.85 -12.98
N GLN A 109 4.98 -6.55 -14.26
CA GLN A 109 4.23 -7.45 -15.13
C GLN A 109 5.04 -8.72 -15.41
N GLU A 110 6.34 -8.59 -15.61
CA GLU A 110 7.29 -9.70 -15.73
C GLU A 110 7.27 -10.56 -14.46
N LEU A 111 7.34 -9.94 -13.28
CA LEU A 111 7.25 -10.63 -11.99
C LEU A 111 5.90 -11.36 -11.80
N ASP A 112 4.78 -10.70 -12.08
CA ASP A 112 3.42 -11.28 -12.01
C ASP A 112 3.20 -12.40 -13.02
N SER A 113 3.94 -12.40 -14.13
CA SER A 113 3.84 -13.44 -15.16
C SER A 113 4.45 -14.79 -14.77
N LEU A 114 5.24 -14.82 -13.69
CA LEU A 114 5.88 -16.05 -13.24
C LEU A 114 4.86 -17.07 -12.73
N PRO A 115 5.09 -18.38 -12.97
CA PRO A 115 4.24 -19.41 -12.41
C PRO A 115 4.17 -19.29 -10.89
N MET A 116 2.94 -19.33 -10.35
CA MET A 116 2.67 -19.24 -8.91
C MET A 116 3.04 -17.90 -8.27
N VAL A 117 3.42 -16.90 -9.05
CA VAL A 117 3.45 -15.51 -8.60
C VAL A 117 2.12 -14.89 -9.01
N GLY A 118 1.52 -14.16 -8.07
CA GLY A 118 0.27 -13.46 -8.26
C GLY A 118 0.12 -12.41 -7.18
N LEU A 119 -1.04 -11.76 -7.13
CA LEU A 119 -1.25 -10.60 -6.25
C LEU A 119 -0.85 -10.83 -4.78
N ASP A 120 -1.21 -11.98 -4.19
CA ASP A 120 -0.84 -12.31 -2.80
C ASP A 120 0.68 -12.42 -2.61
N THR A 121 1.39 -12.96 -3.61
CA THR A 121 2.86 -13.06 -3.59
C THR A 121 3.48 -11.67 -3.71
N ILE A 122 2.96 -10.82 -4.59
CA ILE A 122 3.42 -9.44 -4.77
C ILE A 122 3.22 -8.64 -3.47
N GLY A 123 2.06 -8.78 -2.80
CA GLY A 123 1.81 -8.15 -1.51
C GLY A 123 2.75 -8.63 -0.40
N ALA A 124 3.06 -9.93 -0.36
CA ALA A 124 4.03 -10.49 0.58
C ALA A 124 5.46 -9.98 0.31
N LEU A 125 5.86 -9.90 -0.97
CA LEU A 125 7.16 -9.34 -1.37
C LEU A 125 7.29 -7.87 -0.97
N TYR A 126 6.23 -7.08 -1.16
CA TYR A 126 6.21 -5.67 -0.78
C TYR A 126 6.40 -5.49 0.73
N THR A 127 5.61 -6.19 1.54
CA THR A 127 5.75 -6.23 3.00
C THR A 127 7.16 -6.64 3.43
N CYS A 128 7.78 -7.57 2.69
CA CYS A 128 9.13 -8.02 2.99
C CYS A 128 10.19 -6.98 2.62
N ALA A 129 10.06 -6.37 1.44
CA ALA A 129 10.93 -5.31 0.93
C ALA A 129 10.96 -4.10 1.87
N GLU A 130 9.80 -3.75 2.42
CA GLU A 130 9.64 -2.70 3.43
C GLU A 130 10.34 -3.09 4.74
N ARG A 131 10.15 -4.32 5.23
CA ARG A 131 10.79 -4.81 6.46
C ARG A 131 12.32 -4.78 6.38
N VAL A 132 12.89 -5.01 5.19
CA VAL A 132 14.34 -4.92 4.97
C VAL A 132 14.81 -3.51 4.56
N GLY A 133 13.89 -2.55 4.48
CA GLY A 133 14.17 -1.13 4.21
C GLY A 133 14.58 -0.83 2.77
N VAL A 134 14.23 -1.70 1.81
CA VAL A 134 14.50 -1.50 0.39
C VAL A 134 13.38 -0.72 -0.27
N VAL A 135 12.14 -1.06 0.10
CA VAL A 135 11.02 -0.15 -0.08
C VAL A 135 11.08 0.81 1.10
N VAL A 136 11.23 2.09 0.80
CA VAL A 136 11.22 3.14 1.82
C VAL A 136 9.76 3.39 2.15
N ASP A 137 9.44 3.55 3.44
CA ASP A 137 8.25 4.28 3.90
C ASP A 137 8.23 5.59 3.10
N TRP A 138 7.39 5.66 2.05
CA TRP A 138 7.74 6.47 0.90
C TRP A 138 7.94 7.92 1.32
N THR A 139 9.04 8.48 0.86
CA THR A 139 9.34 9.90 0.97
C THR A 139 9.35 10.40 -0.46
N PRO A 140 8.51 11.37 -0.85
CA PRO A 140 8.35 11.72 -2.25
C PRO A 140 9.70 12.15 -2.87
N PRO A 141 10.01 11.76 -4.12
CA PRO A 141 11.28 12.10 -4.76
C PRO A 141 11.56 13.60 -4.73
N GLY A 142 12.80 13.97 -4.39
CA GLY A 142 13.20 15.37 -4.28
C GLY A 142 12.74 16.07 -3.00
N THR A 143 12.26 15.33 -2.00
CA THR A 143 12.01 15.87 -0.66
C THR A 143 13.31 16.42 -0.06
N THR A 144 13.28 17.70 0.28
CA THR A 144 14.36 18.43 0.97
C THR A 144 14.03 18.74 2.42
N GLN A 145 12.75 18.69 2.80
CA GLN A 145 12.28 19.00 4.14
C GLN A 145 11.02 18.20 4.48
N VAL A 146 10.91 17.79 5.74
CA VAL A 146 9.71 17.16 6.31
C VAL A 146 9.21 18.01 7.46
N LEU A 147 7.91 18.31 7.48
CA LEU A 147 7.24 18.99 8.59
C LEU A 147 6.28 18.01 9.26
N VAL A 148 6.57 17.65 10.51
CA VAL A 148 5.68 16.81 11.32
C VAL A 148 4.60 17.67 11.96
N VAL A 149 3.35 17.30 11.73
CA VAL A 149 2.15 17.96 12.24
C VAL A 149 1.48 17.02 13.25
N PRO A 150 1.50 17.35 14.55
CA PRO A 150 1.06 16.42 15.60
C PRO A 150 -0.46 16.48 15.88
N SER A 151 -1.22 17.37 15.23
CA SER A 151 -2.66 17.47 15.44
C SER A 151 -3.42 17.92 14.20
N LEU A 152 -4.71 17.55 14.12
CA LEU A 152 -5.61 17.92 13.03
C LEU A 152 -5.82 19.43 12.91
N GLU A 153 -5.74 20.20 14.02
CA GLU A 153 -5.88 21.66 13.99
C GLU A 153 -4.71 22.35 13.28
N ALA A 154 -3.54 21.71 13.26
CA ALA A 154 -2.34 22.26 12.66
C ALA A 154 -2.16 21.87 11.18
N LEU A 155 -3.06 21.04 10.63
CA LEU A 155 -3.09 20.69 9.22
C LEU A 155 -3.58 21.84 8.36
N ASP A 156 -3.09 21.90 7.12
CA ASP A 156 -3.68 22.75 6.08
C ASP A 156 -5.18 22.44 5.92
N GLY A 157 -5.99 23.46 5.62
CA GLY A 157 -7.45 23.32 5.54
C GLY A 157 -7.90 22.26 4.52
N ALA A 158 -7.21 22.14 3.38
CA ALA A 158 -7.56 21.16 2.36
C ALA A 158 -7.22 19.72 2.80
N LEU A 159 -6.04 19.52 3.41
CA LEU A 159 -5.68 18.21 3.95
C LEU A 159 -6.61 17.82 5.11
N ARG A 160 -7.02 18.78 5.94
CA ARG A 160 -7.95 18.55 7.03
C ARG A 160 -9.30 18.00 6.54
N GLU A 161 -9.84 18.54 5.45
CA GLU A 161 -11.09 18.04 4.85
C GLU A 161 -10.93 16.60 4.32
N VAL A 162 -9.80 16.28 3.70
CA VAL A 162 -9.50 14.92 3.19
C VAL A 162 -9.29 13.90 4.33
N VAL A 163 -8.56 14.30 5.39
CA VAL A 163 -8.17 13.42 6.51
C VAL A 163 -9.37 13.06 7.38
N LEU A 164 -10.34 13.98 7.55
CA LEU A 164 -11.37 13.84 8.58
C LEU A 164 -12.40 12.75 8.30
N GLU A 165 -12.73 12.47 7.03
CA GLU A 165 -13.77 11.48 6.73
C GLU A 165 -13.28 10.29 5.91
N ASP A 166 -12.58 10.51 4.79
CA ASP A 166 -12.20 9.40 3.90
C ASP A 166 -11.09 8.53 4.50
N LEU A 167 -9.94 9.13 4.85
CA LEU A 167 -8.80 8.37 5.36
C LEU A 167 -9.09 7.71 6.70
N TRP A 168 -9.82 8.41 7.57
CA TRP A 168 -10.25 7.86 8.85
C TRP A 168 -11.15 6.61 8.64
N PHE A 169 -12.11 6.68 7.70
CA PHE A 169 -12.99 5.55 7.41
C PHE A 169 -12.21 4.36 6.82
N ARG A 170 -11.23 4.64 5.96
CA ARG A 170 -10.30 3.62 5.43
C ARG A 170 -9.47 2.99 6.55
N ALA A 171 -8.89 3.79 7.45
CA ALA A 171 -8.10 3.28 8.58
C ALA A 171 -8.94 2.34 9.44
N ARG A 172 -10.18 2.71 9.74
CA ARG A 172 -11.11 1.86 10.49
C ARG A 172 -11.36 0.52 9.81
N ASN A 173 -11.67 0.54 8.51
CA ASN A 173 -11.96 -0.69 7.79
C ASN A 173 -10.73 -1.59 7.67
N MET A 174 -9.56 -1.02 7.42
CA MET A 174 -8.31 -1.78 7.25
C MET A 174 -7.79 -2.35 8.57
N SER A 175 -7.92 -1.59 9.66
CA SER A 175 -7.56 -2.06 11.00
C SER A 175 -8.57 -3.04 11.60
N GLY A 176 -9.75 -3.23 11.00
CA GLY A 176 -10.81 -4.06 11.60
C GLY A 176 -11.35 -3.49 12.92
N ALA A 177 -11.14 -2.20 13.19
CA ALA A 177 -11.63 -1.54 14.39
C ALA A 177 -13.17 -1.58 14.44
N VAL A 178 -13.70 -2.05 15.57
CA VAL A 178 -15.13 -2.31 15.72
C VAL A 178 -15.89 -0.99 15.87
N SER A 179 -15.36 -0.07 16.69
CA SER A 179 -16.00 1.20 16.98
C SER A 179 -15.28 2.39 16.33
N PRO A 180 -15.99 3.47 15.97
CA PRO A 180 -15.38 4.72 15.53
C PRO A 180 -14.32 5.26 16.50
N GLU A 181 -14.62 5.30 17.79
CA GLU A 181 -13.72 5.84 18.82
C GLU A 181 -12.41 5.07 18.97
N ASP A 182 -12.32 3.87 18.39
CA ASP A 182 -11.10 3.06 18.38
C ASP A 182 -10.07 3.58 17.37
N VAL A 183 -10.43 4.49 16.46
CA VAL A 183 -9.52 5.05 15.45
C VAL A 183 -9.29 6.51 15.72
N SER A 184 -8.03 6.87 15.96
CA SER A 184 -7.60 8.24 16.24
C SER A 184 -6.50 8.69 15.30
N PHE A 185 -6.53 9.96 14.92
CA PHE A 185 -5.41 10.57 14.20
C PHE A 185 -4.17 10.57 15.10
N SER A 186 -3.05 10.08 14.58
CA SER A 186 -1.78 10.02 15.29
C SER A 186 -0.90 11.23 14.94
N LYS A 187 -0.57 11.37 13.65
CA LYS A 187 0.25 12.46 13.12
C LYS A 187 0.06 12.60 11.61
N ALA A 188 0.53 13.70 11.07
CA ALA A 188 0.78 13.83 9.64
C ALA A 188 2.20 14.36 9.40
N GLU A 189 2.78 14.01 8.27
CA GLU A 189 4.05 14.54 7.80
C GLU A 189 3.82 15.19 6.45
N ILE A 190 4.30 16.42 6.28
CA ILE A 190 4.25 17.15 5.01
C ILE A 190 5.65 17.12 4.42
N TYR A 191 5.77 16.57 3.22
CA TYR A 191 7.03 16.49 2.51
C TYR A 191 7.15 17.66 1.53
N TYR A 192 8.30 18.31 1.49
CA TYR A 192 8.57 19.45 0.63
C TYR A 192 9.74 19.19 -0.30
N SER A 193 9.61 19.58 -1.58
CA SER A 193 10.71 19.72 -2.54
C SER A 193 11.00 21.21 -2.77
N GLY A 194 12.07 21.71 -2.15
CA GLY A 194 12.32 23.14 -2.03
C GLY A 194 11.20 23.84 -1.24
N THR A 195 10.45 24.72 -1.90
CA THR A 195 9.31 25.43 -1.29
C THR A 195 7.95 24.85 -1.68
N LYS A 196 7.92 23.79 -2.49
CA LYS A 196 6.67 23.15 -2.93
C LYS A 196 6.39 21.93 -2.08
N VAL A 197 5.13 21.69 -1.78
CA VAL A 197 4.71 20.41 -1.19
C VAL A 197 4.89 19.33 -2.26
N ALA A 198 5.49 18.20 -1.85
CA ALA A 198 5.73 17.03 -2.69
C ALA A 198 4.83 15.85 -2.29
N GLY A 199 4.23 15.90 -1.10
CA GLY A 199 3.26 14.90 -0.65
C GLY A 199 3.00 14.99 0.85
N TYR A 200 2.22 14.04 1.35
CA TYR A 200 1.82 13.94 2.74
C TYR A 200 1.85 12.49 3.20
N MET A 201 2.20 12.24 4.45
CA MET A 201 1.87 10.99 5.15
C MET A 201 0.87 11.32 6.25
N VAL A 202 -0.15 10.50 6.42
CA VAL A 202 -1.18 10.64 7.46
C VAL A 202 -1.29 9.31 8.19
N GLU A 203 -1.07 9.33 9.50
CA GLU A 203 -1.06 8.15 10.34
C GLU A 203 -2.24 8.15 11.31
N PHE A 204 -2.89 7.00 11.42
CA PHE A 204 -3.95 6.73 12.39
C PHE A 204 -3.55 5.59 13.30
N ASP A 205 -3.84 5.75 14.59
CA ASP A 205 -3.78 4.68 15.57
C ASP A 205 -5.17 4.05 15.70
N ALA A 206 -5.27 2.74 15.44
CA ALA A 206 -6.48 1.97 15.59
C ALA A 206 -6.33 0.93 16.70
N LEU A 207 -7.19 0.99 17.70
CA LEU A 207 -7.27 0.02 18.77
C LEU A 207 -8.01 -1.24 18.29
N GLN A 208 -7.34 -2.39 18.38
CA GLN A 208 -7.99 -3.69 18.20
C GLN A 208 -8.24 -4.33 19.57
N ILE A 209 -9.51 -4.55 19.90
CA ILE A 209 -9.87 -5.40 21.03
C ILE A 209 -9.84 -6.85 20.52
N LYS A 210 -8.79 -7.59 20.85
CA LYS A 210 -8.73 -9.03 20.56
C LYS A 210 -9.62 -9.78 21.56
N GLU A 211 -10.75 -10.32 21.12
CA GLU A 211 -11.55 -11.22 21.94
C GLU A 211 -10.69 -12.43 22.36
N GLY A 212 -10.53 -12.67 23.67
CA GLY A 212 -9.83 -13.83 24.22
C GLY A 212 -8.55 -13.58 25.02
N LEU A 213 -8.15 -12.33 25.25
CA LEU A 213 -7.11 -12.00 26.25
C LEU A 213 -7.78 -11.70 27.61
N ASP A 214 -7.94 -12.75 28.42
CA ASP A 214 -8.65 -12.74 29.72
C ASP A 214 -8.00 -11.87 30.82
N ASP A 215 -6.89 -11.16 30.55
CA ASP A 215 -6.19 -10.35 31.56
C ASP A 215 -6.46 -8.83 31.46
N GLY A 216 -7.22 -8.37 30.46
CA GLY A 216 -7.67 -6.99 30.34
C GLY A 216 -6.56 -5.93 30.30
N THR A 217 -5.31 -6.29 29.96
CA THR A 217 -4.16 -5.37 30.09
C THR A 217 -3.34 -5.14 28.83
N ALA A 218 -3.51 -5.93 27.77
CA ALA A 218 -2.80 -5.70 26.50
C ALA A 218 -3.74 -5.16 25.41
N SER A 219 -3.66 -3.86 25.15
CA SER A 219 -4.26 -3.23 23.97
C SER A 219 -3.35 -3.48 22.76
N HIS A 220 -3.90 -4.11 21.73
CA HIS A 220 -3.22 -4.25 20.44
C HIS A 220 -3.52 -3.01 19.60
N PHE A 221 -2.49 -2.38 19.06
CA PHE A 221 -2.67 -1.23 18.18
C PHE A 221 -2.24 -1.57 16.77
N VAL A 222 -3.06 -1.19 15.81
CA VAL A 222 -2.73 -1.20 14.40
C VAL A 222 -2.53 0.24 13.98
N LYS A 223 -1.32 0.57 13.53
CA LYS A 223 -1.03 1.82 12.86
C LYS A 223 -1.39 1.68 11.39
N VAL A 224 -2.22 2.60 10.91
CA VAL A 224 -2.55 2.70 9.48
C VAL A 224 -1.99 4.02 8.97
N SER A 225 -1.05 3.94 8.04
CA SER A 225 -0.42 5.10 7.41
C SER A 225 -0.88 5.21 5.97
N PHE A 226 -1.40 6.38 5.59
CA PHE A 226 -1.70 6.73 4.21
C PHE A 226 -0.67 7.68 3.68
N LEU A 227 -0.30 7.46 2.44
CA LEU A 227 0.62 8.32 1.74
C LEU A 227 -0.08 8.99 0.59
N LEU A 228 0.11 10.29 0.45
CA LEU A 228 -0.60 11.13 -0.48
C LEU A 228 0.38 11.93 -1.34
N ASP A 229 0.06 12.08 -2.62
CA ASP A 229 0.74 13.04 -3.49
C ASP A 229 0.37 14.50 -3.16
N ASP A 230 0.94 15.45 -3.89
CA ASP A 230 0.65 16.89 -3.75
C ASP A 230 -0.78 17.28 -4.18
N TYR A 231 -1.55 16.33 -4.73
CA TYR A 231 -2.97 16.44 -5.07
C TYR A 231 -3.87 15.66 -4.10
N PHE A 232 -3.35 15.21 -2.96
CA PHE A 232 -4.08 14.45 -1.94
C PHE A 232 -4.59 13.08 -2.42
N ARG A 233 -3.99 12.50 -3.45
CA ARG A 233 -4.34 11.14 -3.89
C ARG A 233 -3.53 10.13 -3.10
N VAL A 234 -4.22 9.13 -2.55
CA VAL A 234 -3.55 8.05 -1.84
C VAL A 234 -2.67 7.26 -2.83
N THR A 235 -1.37 7.32 -2.65
CA THR A 235 -0.36 6.60 -3.43
C THR A 235 0.07 5.31 -2.74
N ALA A 236 0.01 5.25 -1.40
CA ALA A 236 0.37 4.09 -0.60
C ALA A 236 -0.53 3.93 0.61
N THR A 237 -0.62 2.71 1.13
CA THR A 237 -1.14 2.46 2.47
C THR A 237 -0.32 1.39 3.16
N HIS A 238 0.08 1.65 4.40
CA HIS A 238 0.87 0.74 5.21
C HIS A 238 0.12 0.39 6.51
N LEU A 239 0.23 -0.86 6.93
CA LEU A 239 -0.28 -1.35 8.20
C LEU A 239 0.89 -1.89 9.01
N SER A 240 1.05 -1.37 10.23
CA SER A 240 1.98 -1.94 11.19
C SER A 240 1.30 -2.28 12.50
N GLU A 241 1.66 -3.45 13.05
CA GLU A 241 1.20 -3.88 14.37
C GLU A 241 2.17 -3.35 15.43
N GLY A 242 1.62 -2.68 16.44
CA GLY A 242 2.34 -2.19 17.60
C GLY A 242 1.84 -2.86 18.89
N SER A 243 2.77 -3.19 19.78
CA SER A 243 2.43 -3.50 21.17
C SER A 243 2.74 -2.27 22.03
N GLY A 244 1.73 -1.77 22.76
CA GLY A 244 1.85 -0.58 23.59
C GLY A 244 1.06 -0.73 24.87
N THR A 245 1.54 -0.10 25.95
CA THR A 245 0.76 0.04 27.18
C THR A 245 -0.03 1.35 27.11
N VAL A 246 -1.36 1.25 27.10
CA VAL A 246 -2.21 2.44 27.26
C VAL A 246 -2.08 2.90 28.68
N THR A 247 -1.45 4.06 28.88
CA THR A 247 -1.58 4.74 30.17
C THR A 247 -2.89 5.52 30.09
N PRO A 248 -3.86 5.25 30.98
CA PRO A 248 -5.18 5.89 30.94
C PRO A 248 -5.14 7.40 31.14
#